data_AF-A0A4Q4WNJ3-F1
#
_entry.id   AF-A0A4Q4WNJ3-F1
#
_cell.length_a   1.000
_cell.length_b   1.000
_cell.length_c   1.000
_cell.angle_alpha   90.00
_cell.angle_beta   90.00
_cell.angle_gamma   90.00
#
_symmetry.space_group_name_H-M   'P 1'
#
loop_
_entity.id
_entity.type
_entity.pdbx_description
1 polymer ?
#
loop_
_entity_poly.entity_id
_entity_poly.type
_entity_poly.pdbx_seq_one_letter_code
_entity_poly.pdbx_strand_id
1 'polypeptide(L)'
;MKLLRHFPFILLAAGLGLPGQAAEPQHILSNPPVSAESSYRIPTAYESAVLGRRILALTPLGTLSTVFPSSADGHLSGEEHRPAGLGGVPIGLVDYVADCEDDGNPTILAINIATSFQNVKQGSNISLSQRWTPRYPPDKRIKSSFIDWLLGREEEPEDPVPYSAANLPRFSLLGYLEKIDSATPEALAACFVDKHPDAKYWLPGNKIHESEFVRLVVTQVYWIGGFGDRAYIGWIDPADWKNVTREEWEAVRLPGEKKGWKEWSSSSLSDL
;
A
#
# COMPACT_ATOMS: atom_id res chain seq x y z
N MET A 1 31.48 35.99 62.52
CA MET A 1 31.38 34.60 63.02
C MET A 1 30.98 33.70 61.86
N LYS A 2 31.97 32.99 61.28
CA LYS A 2 31.79 32.05 60.17
C LYS A 2 31.46 30.68 60.77
N LEU A 3 30.28 30.15 60.51
CA LEU A 3 29.94 28.75 60.80
C LEU A 3 30.31 27.90 59.59
N LEU A 4 31.40 27.13 59.72
CA LEU A 4 31.69 26.00 58.85
C LEU A 4 30.63 24.93 59.08
N ARG A 5 29.92 24.51 58.02
CA ARG A 5 29.18 23.24 58.01
C ARG A 5 29.99 22.24 57.23
N HIS A 6 30.36 21.15 57.90
CA HIS A 6 30.97 19.97 57.30
C HIS A 6 29.96 19.27 56.39
N PHE A 7 30.31 19.09 55.12
CA PHE A 7 29.66 18.14 54.23
C PHE A 7 30.36 16.78 54.36
N PRO A 8 29.64 15.67 54.55
CA PRO A 8 30.24 14.35 54.44
C PRO A 8 30.51 14.05 52.96
N PHE A 9 31.74 13.65 52.65
CA PHE A 9 32.08 13.07 51.36
C PHE A 9 31.36 11.71 51.24
N ILE A 10 30.30 11.65 50.43
CA ILE A 10 29.72 10.39 49.99
C ILE A 10 30.55 9.92 48.79
N LEU A 11 31.32 8.84 48.98
CA LEU A 11 31.96 8.10 47.90
C LEU A 11 30.86 7.47 47.03
N LEU A 12 30.68 7.98 45.81
CA LEU A 12 29.90 7.31 44.78
C LEU A 12 30.74 6.15 44.25
N ALA A 13 30.41 4.92 44.64
CA ALA A 13 30.96 3.73 44.01
C ALA A 13 30.42 3.65 42.58
N ALA A 14 31.31 3.84 41.60
CA ALA A 14 31.01 3.58 40.19
C ALA A 14 30.88 2.06 40.01
N GLY A 15 29.64 1.55 40.08
CA GLY A 15 29.32 0.21 39.62
C GLY A 15 29.54 0.14 38.11
N LEU A 16 30.58 -0.59 37.69
CA LEU A 16 30.73 -1.05 36.31
C LEU A 16 29.60 -2.04 36.03
N GLY A 17 28.43 -1.53 35.65
CA GLY A 17 27.38 -2.32 35.05
C GLY A 17 27.91 -2.91 33.75
N LEU A 18 27.97 -4.24 33.68
CA LEU A 18 28.15 -4.96 32.44
C LEU A 18 27.13 -4.40 31.42
N PRO A 19 27.54 -4.07 30.18
CA PRO A 19 26.59 -3.63 29.18
C PRO A 19 25.60 -4.76 28.99
N GLY A 20 24.35 -4.52 29.40
CA GLY A 20 23.24 -5.40 29.09
C GLY A 20 23.25 -5.61 27.59
N GLN A 21 23.43 -6.87 27.19
CA GLN A 21 23.38 -7.31 25.81
C GLN A 21 22.13 -6.69 25.18
N ALA A 22 22.33 -5.71 24.29
CA ALA A 22 21.22 -5.10 23.58
C ALA A 22 20.44 -6.24 22.93
N ALA A 23 19.15 -6.37 23.27
CA ALA A 23 18.30 -7.37 22.67
C ALA A 23 18.46 -7.24 21.16
N GLU A 24 18.84 -8.33 20.48
CA GLU A 24 18.93 -8.32 19.03
C GLU A 24 17.59 -7.83 18.48
N PRO A 25 17.60 -6.95 17.46
CA PRO A 25 16.37 -6.47 16.87
C PRO A 25 15.59 -7.70 16.41
N GLN A 26 14.50 -8.02 17.11
CA GLN A 26 13.57 -9.05 16.69
C GLN A 26 13.28 -8.75 15.22
N HIS A 27 13.55 -9.74 14.35
CA HIS A 27 13.31 -9.59 12.92
C HIS A 27 11.92 -8.98 12.73
N ILE A 28 11.86 -7.73 12.27
CA ILE A 28 10.67 -6.87 12.19
C ILE A 28 9.56 -7.48 11.30
N LEU A 29 9.83 -8.64 10.70
CA LEU A 29 8.97 -9.38 9.77
C LEU A 29 8.45 -10.71 10.35
N SER A 30 8.75 -11.06 11.60
CA SER A 30 8.19 -12.24 12.25
C SER A 30 7.04 -11.80 13.17
N ASN A 31 5.80 -12.15 12.79
CA ASN A 31 4.64 -11.89 13.63
C ASN A 31 4.85 -12.56 15.01
N PRO A 32 4.70 -11.83 16.13
CA PRO A 32 4.82 -12.41 17.46
C PRO A 32 3.87 -13.61 17.65
N PRO A 33 4.26 -14.64 18.43
CA PRO A 33 3.35 -15.71 18.81
C PRO A 33 2.15 -15.12 19.56
N VAL A 34 0.97 -15.68 19.33
CA VAL A 34 -0.29 -15.21 19.95
C VAL A 34 -0.16 -15.28 21.47
N SER A 35 0.08 -14.15 22.14
CA SER A 35 0.10 -14.06 23.59
C SER A 35 -1.33 -14.05 24.11
N ALA A 36 -1.67 -15.03 24.96
CA ALA A 36 -3.00 -15.17 25.56
C ALA A 36 -3.41 -14.03 26.53
N GLU A 37 -2.52 -13.06 26.78
CA GLU A 37 -2.73 -11.94 27.73
C GLU A 37 -3.05 -10.59 27.06
N SER A 38 -2.99 -10.48 25.73
CA SER A 38 -3.39 -9.26 25.02
C SER A 38 -4.71 -9.48 24.28
N SER A 39 -5.70 -8.59 24.49
CA SER A 39 -6.96 -8.54 23.71
C SER A 39 -6.75 -8.20 22.22
N TYR A 40 -5.50 -8.13 21.79
CA TYR A 40 -5.08 -7.70 20.49
C TYR A 40 -4.36 -8.84 19.76
N ARG A 41 -4.77 -9.05 18.51
CA ARG A 41 -4.26 -10.09 17.62
C ARG A 41 -3.92 -9.45 16.28
N ILE A 42 -2.74 -9.77 15.78
CA ILE A 42 -2.31 -9.40 14.43
C ILE A 42 -3.12 -10.21 13.41
N PRO A 43 -3.67 -9.57 12.35
CA PRO A 43 -4.39 -10.28 11.29
C PRO A 43 -3.55 -11.40 10.66
N THR A 44 -4.21 -12.46 10.17
CA THR A 44 -3.55 -13.47 9.33
C THR A 44 -3.22 -12.91 7.94
N ALA A 45 -2.45 -13.67 7.16
CA ALA A 45 -2.25 -13.41 5.74
C ALA A 45 -3.59 -13.37 4.97
N TYR A 46 -4.51 -14.31 5.23
CA TYR A 46 -5.83 -14.33 4.61
C TYR A 46 -6.71 -13.14 5.02
N GLU A 47 -6.79 -12.82 6.32
CA GLU A 47 -7.52 -11.62 6.80
C GLU A 47 -6.96 -10.34 6.17
N SER A 48 -5.64 -10.29 5.94
CA SER A 48 -4.98 -9.21 5.22
C SER A 48 -5.29 -9.19 3.72
N ALA A 49 -5.48 -10.36 3.10
CA ALA A 49 -5.93 -10.48 1.72
C ALA A 49 -7.34 -9.89 1.56
N VAL A 50 -8.25 -10.16 2.51
CA VAL A 50 -9.59 -9.57 2.53
C VAL A 50 -9.54 -8.04 2.58
N LEU A 51 -8.68 -7.47 3.44
CA LEU A 51 -8.44 -6.02 3.48
C LEU A 51 -7.85 -5.49 2.18
N GLY A 52 -6.94 -6.23 1.55
CA GLY A 52 -6.36 -5.85 0.25
C GLY A 52 -7.36 -5.86 -0.90
N ARG A 53 -8.24 -6.86 -0.96
CA ARG A 53 -9.34 -6.88 -1.93
C ARG A 53 -10.32 -5.74 -1.72
N ARG A 54 -10.58 -5.36 -0.46
CA ARG A 54 -11.36 -4.15 -0.17
C ARG A 54 -10.68 -2.87 -0.67
N ILE A 55 -9.36 -2.74 -0.51
CA ILE A 55 -8.60 -1.60 -1.05
C ILE A 55 -8.69 -1.59 -2.58
N LEU A 56 -8.51 -2.73 -3.23
CA LEU A 56 -8.61 -2.87 -4.69
C LEU A 56 -10.00 -2.42 -5.20
N ALA A 57 -11.08 -2.84 -4.53
CA ALA A 57 -12.45 -2.49 -4.91
C ALA A 57 -12.81 -1.00 -4.72
N LEU A 58 -12.15 -0.33 -3.76
CA LEU A 58 -12.46 1.05 -3.35
C LEU A 58 -11.47 2.11 -3.86
N THR A 59 -10.29 1.70 -4.32
CA THR A 59 -9.21 2.61 -4.74
C THR A 59 -9.11 2.59 -6.26
N PRO A 60 -9.59 3.64 -6.97
CA PRO A 60 -9.64 3.63 -8.43
C PRO A 60 -8.27 3.79 -9.10
N LEU A 61 -7.28 4.28 -8.36
CA LEU A 61 -5.94 4.56 -8.87
C LEU A 61 -4.93 3.61 -8.26
N GLY A 62 -3.89 3.29 -9.03
CA GLY A 62 -2.71 2.62 -8.52
C GLY A 62 -1.48 3.01 -9.30
N THR A 63 -0.31 2.64 -8.78
CA THR A 63 0.96 2.89 -9.45
C THR A 63 1.42 1.62 -10.12
N LEU A 64 1.44 1.61 -11.45
CA LEU A 64 2.06 0.55 -12.25
C LEU A 64 3.55 0.80 -12.32
N SER A 65 4.34 -0.19 -11.91
CA SER A 65 5.81 -0.16 -12.03
C SER A 65 6.27 -1.13 -13.10
N THR A 66 7.06 -0.64 -14.04
CA THR A 66 7.65 -1.40 -15.14
C THR A 66 9.13 -1.04 -15.28
N VAL A 67 9.87 -1.80 -16.07
CA VAL A 67 11.30 -1.62 -16.32
C VAL A 67 11.49 -1.32 -17.80
N PHE A 68 12.30 -0.31 -18.09
CA PHE A 68 12.68 -0.04 -19.48
C PHE A 68 13.46 -1.24 -20.05
N PRO A 69 13.08 -1.75 -21.23
CA PRO A 69 13.77 -2.87 -21.86
C PRO A 69 15.22 -2.50 -22.16
N SER A 70 16.11 -3.50 -22.07
CA SER A 70 17.53 -3.30 -22.39
C SER A 70 17.71 -3.09 -23.90
N SER A 71 18.67 -2.23 -24.28
CA SER A 71 18.96 -1.86 -25.67
C SER A 71 19.50 -2.99 -26.56
N ALA A 72 19.44 -4.25 -26.12
CA ALA A 72 19.99 -5.40 -26.83
C ALA A 72 19.20 -5.74 -28.10
N ASP A 73 17.90 -5.42 -28.16
CA ASP A 73 17.05 -5.82 -29.27
C ASP A 73 16.85 -4.76 -30.36
N GLY A 74 17.54 -3.61 -30.29
CA GLY A 74 17.59 -2.61 -31.38
C GLY A 74 16.25 -1.99 -31.83
N HIS A 75 15.13 -2.46 -31.27
CA HIS A 75 13.78 -2.04 -31.56
C HIS A 75 13.20 -1.34 -30.33
N LEU A 76 13.80 -0.20 -29.95
CA LEU A 76 13.00 0.79 -29.22
C LEU A 76 11.89 1.18 -30.19
N SER A 77 10.63 0.88 -29.86
CA SER A 77 9.49 1.39 -30.62
C SER A 77 9.73 2.88 -30.82
N GLY A 78 9.88 3.31 -32.09
CA GLY A 78 10.22 4.69 -32.47
C GLY A 78 9.12 5.71 -32.12
N GLU A 79 8.18 5.33 -31.26
CA GLU A 79 7.02 6.11 -30.84
C GLU A 79 7.36 7.03 -29.66
N GLU A 80 8.37 6.71 -28.86
CA GLU A 80 8.77 7.49 -27.68
C GLU A 80 10.21 7.99 -27.79
N HIS A 81 10.43 9.30 -27.71
CA HIS A 81 11.76 9.92 -27.72
C HIS A 81 12.47 9.68 -26.37
N ARG A 82 12.90 8.43 -26.14
CA ARG A 82 13.55 8.01 -24.89
C ARG A 82 15.01 8.45 -24.83
N PRO A 83 15.48 9.02 -23.71
CA PRO A 83 16.90 9.19 -23.45
C PRO A 83 17.67 7.87 -23.55
N ALA A 84 18.92 7.92 -24.02
CA ALA A 84 19.79 6.76 -24.04
C ALA A 84 20.14 6.29 -22.61
N GLY A 85 20.39 4.99 -22.45
CA GLY A 85 20.88 4.42 -21.18
C GLY A 85 19.80 4.09 -20.14
N LEU A 86 18.52 4.08 -20.51
CA LEU A 86 17.43 3.73 -19.59
C LEU A 86 17.22 2.23 -19.36
N GLY A 87 17.87 1.35 -20.12
CA GLY A 87 17.67 -0.11 -19.99
C GLY A 87 17.89 -0.61 -18.56
N GLY A 88 16.90 -1.33 -18.02
CA GLY A 88 16.91 -1.83 -16.64
C GLY A 88 16.45 -0.83 -15.57
N VAL A 89 16.22 0.44 -15.92
CA VAL A 89 15.71 1.45 -14.99
C VAL A 89 14.20 1.26 -14.78
N PRO A 90 13.71 1.23 -13.54
CA PRO A 90 12.28 1.15 -13.27
C PRO A 90 11.60 2.52 -13.44
N ILE A 91 10.33 2.50 -13.85
CA ILE A 91 9.44 3.66 -13.86
C ILE A 91 8.10 3.27 -13.22
N GLY A 92 7.60 4.13 -12.32
CA GLY A 92 6.29 4.00 -11.69
C GLY A 92 5.37 5.13 -12.12
N LEU A 93 4.23 4.82 -12.74
CA LEU A 93 3.24 5.78 -13.21
C LEU A 93 1.85 5.42 -12.67
N VAL A 94 0.98 6.41 -12.53
CA VAL A 94 -0.40 6.20 -12.07
C VAL A 94 -1.28 5.80 -13.24
N ASP A 95 -2.10 4.77 -13.04
CA ASP A 95 -3.06 4.27 -14.01
C ASP A 95 -4.42 3.98 -13.35
N TYR A 96 -5.47 3.89 -14.18
CA TYR A 96 -6.81 3.49 -13.76
C TYR A 96 -6.89 1.99 -13.50
N VAL A 97 -7.47 1.64 -12.35
CA VAL A 97 -7.65 0.28 -11.86
C VAL A 97 -9.10 0.08 -11.45
N ALA A 98 -9.66 -1.09 -11.75
CA ALA A 98 -10.99 -1.49 -11.29
C ALA A 98 -11.02 -2.99 -10.95
N ASP A 99 -11.87 -3.36 -9.98
CA ASP A 99 -12.17 -4.76 -9.61
C ASP A 99 -13.42 -5.23 -10.37
N CYS A 100 -13.30 -5.42 -11.68
CA CYS A 100 -14.42 -5.80 -12.55
C CYS A 100 -14.50 -7.30 -12.84
N GLU A 101 -13.57 -8.09 -12.30
CA GLU A 101 -13.52 -9.54 -12.40
C GLU A 101 -13.58 -10.14 -10.99
N ASP A 102 -14.17 -11.32 -10.84
CA ASP A 102 -14.40 -11.89 -9.50
C ASP A 102 -13.18 -12.63 -8.94
N ASP A 103 -12.14 -12.87 -9.75
CA ASP A 103 -10.97 -13.69 -9.41
C ASP A 103 -9.83 -12.91 -8.71
N GLY A 104 -10.07 -11.63 -8.38
CA GLY A 104 -9.11 -10.77 -7.69
C GLY A 104 -8.00 -10.23 -8.58
N ASN A 105 -8.07 -10.45 -9.90
CA ASN A 105 -7.20 -9.78 -10.84
C ASN A 105 -7.78 -8.40 -11.17
N PRO A 106 -6.99 -7.31 -11.03
CA PRO A 106 -7.46 -5.99 -11.42
C PRO A 106 -7.62 -5.87 -12.93
N THR A 107 -8.73 -5.26 -13.33
CA THR A 107 -8.95 -4.76 -14.69
C THR A 107 -8.28 -3.41 -14.86
N ILE A 108 -7.53 -3.25 -15.95
CA ILE A 108 -6.82 -2.02 -16.33
C ILE A 108 -7.24 -1.66 -17.76
N LEU A 109 -7.40 -0.36 -18.01
CA LEU A 109 -7.57 0.16 -19.36
C LEU A 109 -6.20 0.57 -19.90
N ALA A 110 -5.58 -0.32 -20.68
CA ALA A 110 -4.27 -0.10 -21.25
C ALA A 110 -4.38 0.86 -22.44
N ILE A 111 -3.79 2.05 -22.32
CA ILE A 111 -3.70 3.01 -23.42
C ILE A 111 -2.32 2.84 -24.07
N ASN A 112 -2.29 2.50 -25.36
CA ASN A 112 -1.05 2.09 -26.04
C ASN A 112 0.06 3.15 -26.05
N ILE A 113 -0.27 4.43 -25.89
CA ILE A 113 0.71 5.51 -25.82
C ILE A 113 1.48 5.57 -24.49
N ALA A 114 0.97 4.94 -23.43
CA ALA A 114 1.58 5.05 -22.10
C ALA A 114 2.85 4.19 -21.98
N THR A 115 3.91 4.77 -21.41
CA THR A 115 5.22 4.13 -21.22
C THR A 115 5.12 2.77 -20.50
N SER A 116 4.24 2.64 -19.50
CA SER A 116 4.00 1.38 -18.77
C SER A 116 3.65 0.23 -19.73
N PHE A 117 2.67 0.43 -20.62
CA PHE A 117 2.21 -0.60 -21.53
C PHE A 117 3.19 -0.86 -22.67
N GLN A 118 3.92 0.17 -23.11
CA GLN A 118 5.01 0.02 -24.08
C GLN A 118 6.16 -0.82 -23.51
N ASN A 119 6.52 -0.63 -22.24
CA ASN A 119 7.52 -1.45 -21.55
C ASN A 119 7.05 -2.91 -21.44
N VAL A 120 5.79 -3.16 -21.06
CA VAL A 120 5.23 -4.52 -20.97
C VAL A 120 5.24 -5.21 -22.33
N LYS A 121 4.84 -4.52 -23.42
CA LYS A 121 4.90 -5.05 -24.79
C LYS A 121 6.31 -5.45 -25.21
N GLN A 122 7.34 -4.83 -24.61
CA GLN A 122 8.75 -5.12 -24.83
C GLN A 122 9.32 -6.09 -23.78
N GLY A 123 8.46 -6.84 -23.07
CA GLY A 123 8.87 -7.91 -22.17
C GLY A 123 9.12 -7.49 -20.72
N SER A 124 8.76 -6.26 -20.32
CA SER A 124 8.85 -5.86 -18.92
C SER A 124 7.86 -6.62 -18.05
N ASN A 125 8.34 -7.10 -16.90
CA ASN A 125 7.46 -7.44 -15.78
C ASN A 125 6.70 -6.20 -15.29
N ILE A 126 5.58 -6.41 -14.60
CA ILE A 126 4.76 -5.34 -14.05
C ILE A 126 4.38 -5.62 -12.60
N SER A 127 4.30 -4.57 -11.79
CA SER A 127 3.61 -4.60 -10.51
C SER A 127 2.61 -3.47 -10.39
N LEU A 128 1.54 -3.70 -9.64
CA LEU A 128 0.56 -2.70 -9.25
C LEU A 128 0.67 -2.45 -7.75
N SER A 129 1.03 -1.24 -7.36
CA SER A 129 1.02 -0.80 -5.97
C SER A 129 -0.21 0.06 -5.68
N GLN A 130 -0.97 -0.31 -4.64
CA GLN A 130 -2.09 0.49 -4.13
C GLN A 130 -1.96 0.68 -2.63
N ARG A 131 -2.44 1.83 -2.16
CA ARG A 131 -2.50 2.18 -0.75
C ARG A 131 -3.88 2.67 -0.40
N TRP A 132 -4.31 2.39 0.82
CA TRP A 132 -5.52 2.98 1.34
C TRP A 132 -5.31 4.47 1.65
N THR A 133 -6.22 5.30 1.13
CA THR A 133 -6.32 6.72 1.49
C THR A 133 -7.67 6.94 2.14
N PRO A 134 -7.73 7.31 3.44
CA PRO A 134 -8.98 7.49 4.15
C PRO A 134 -9.83 8.59 3.51
N ARG A 135 -11.13 8.36 3.40
CA ARG A 135 -12.07 9.38 2.89
C ARG A 135 -12.28 10.50 3.88
N TYR A 136 -12.15 10.19 5.18
CA TYR A 136 -12.26 11.15 6.26
C TYR A 136 -10.98 11.11 7.10
N PRO A 137 -10.46 12.27 7.52
CA PRO A 137 -9.34 12.32 8.47
C PRO A 137 -9.75 11.71 9.83
N PRO A 138 -8.80 11.20 10.63
CA PRO A 138 -9.05 10.71 11.98
C PRO A 138 -9.46 11.86 12.91
N ASP A 139 -10.24 11.56 13.95
CA ASP A 139 -10.66 12.55 14.95
C ASP A 139 -9.46 13.13 15.72
N LYS A 140 -8.40 12.34 15.87
CA LYS A 140 -7.14 12.73 16.50
C LYS A 140 -5.99 12.06 15.77
N ARG A 141 -5.03 12.87 15.32
CA ARG A 141 -3.77 12.38 14.76
C ARG A 141 -2.88 11.75 15.84
N ILE A 142 -2.01 10.82 15.45
CA ILE A 142 -0.83 10.44 16.24
C ILE A 142 0.01 11.72 16.45
N LYS A 143 -0.09 12.31 17.64
CA LYS A 143 0.73 13.46 18.05
C LYS A 143 1.71 13.03 19.13
N SER A 144 2.96 13.50 19.03
CA SER A 144 3.90 13.56 20.14
C SER A 144 3.58 14.76 21.06
N SER A 145 2.31 14.96 21.39
CA SER A 145 1.82 16.19 22.02
C SER A 145 2.51 16.54 23.34
N PHE A 146 3.10 15.56 24.04
CA PHE A 146 3.91 15.80 25.22
C PHE A 146 5.26 16.48 24.91
N ILE A 147 5.93 16.10 23.81
CA ILE A 147 7.22 16.70 23.42
C ILE A 147 6.99 18.10 22.85
N ASP A 148 5.96 18.29 22.03
CA ASP A 148 5.66 19.60 21.43
C ASP A 148 5.23 20.62 22.49
N TRP A 149 4.46 20.18 23.50
CA TRP A 149 4.15 20.98 24.70
C TRP A 149 5.41 21.31 25.52
N LEU A 150 6.32 20.34 25.73
CA LEU A 150 7.57 20.58 26.45
C LEU A 150 8.50 21.58 25.74
N LEU A 151 8.42 21.64 24.41
CA LEU A 151 9.26 22.49 23.56
C LEU A 151 8.61 23.84 23.19
N GLY A 152 7.39 24.14 23.66
CA GLY A 152 6.75 25.45 23.48
C GLY A 152 6.42 25.80 22.01
N ARG A 153 6.15 24.81 21.15
CA ARG A 153 5.69 25.06 19.77
C ARG A 153 4.18 25.26 19.77
N GLU A 154 3.72 26.52 19.73
CA GLU A 154 2.29 26.87 19.77
C GLU A 154 1.59 26.92 18.40
N GLU A 155 2.30 27.10 17.29
CA GLU A 155 1.70 27.05 15.94
C GLU A 155 2.09 25.74 15.24
N GLU A 156 1.13 24.80 15.17
CA GLU A 156 1.25 23.71 14.22
C GLU A 156 0.87 24.24 12.82
N PRO A 157 1.78 24.17 11.83
CA PRO A 157 1.43 24.47 10.45
C PRO A 157 0.30 23.54 9.99
N GLU A 158 -0.53 24.00 9.03
CA GLU A 158 -1.52 23.14 8.38
C GLU A 158 -0.83 21.86 7.89
N ASP A 159 -1.28 20.72 8.41
CA ASP A 159 -0.74 19.42 8.05
C ASP A 159 -1.28 19.01 6.68
N PRO A 160 -0.44 18.93 5.64
CA PRO A 160 -0.89 18.62 4.29
C PRO A 160 -1.40 17.18 4.15
N VAL A 161 -1.13 16.30 5.13
CA VAL A 161 -1.60 14.91 5.15
C VAL A 161 -2.18 14.60 6.53
N PRO A 162 -3.50 14.78 6.74
CA PRO A 162 -4.14 14.74 8.06
C PRO A 162 -4.21 13.35 8.72
N TYR A 163 -3.38 12.41 8.28
CA TYR A 163 -3.25 11.04 8.77
C TYR A 163 -1.82 10.53 8.56
N SER A 164 -1.41 9.49 9.28
CA SER A 164 -0.11 8.82 9.10
C SER A 164 -0.23 7.78 8.00
N ALA A 165 0.07 8.17 6.76
CA ALA A 165 0.04 7.27 5.61
C ALA A 165 0.92 6.01 5.79
N ALA A 166 1.94 6.07 6.66
CA ALA A 166 2.78 4.93 7.00
C ALA A 166 2.07 3.85 7.83
N ASN A 167 1.04 4.23 8.61
CA ASN A 167 0.25 3.34 9.45
C ASN A 167 -0.96 2.73 8.72
N LEU A 168 -1.18 3.08 7.45
CA LEU A 168 -2.32 2.60 6.69
C LEU A 168 -1.95 1.46 5.75
N PRO A 169 -2.90 0.55 5.49
CA PRO A 169 -2.63 -0.62 4.69
C PRO A 169 -2.30 -0.27 3.24
N ARG A 170 -1.36 -1.02 2.68
CA ARG A 170 -0.91 -0.92 1.30
C ARG A 170 -0.37 -2.26 0.82
N PHE A 171 -0.44 -2.49 -0.48
CA PHE A 171 0.02 -3.73 -1.09
C PHE A 171 0.66 -3.49 -2.46
N SER A 172 1.40 -4.51 -2.91
CA SER A 172 1.86 -4.63 -4.29
C SER A 172 1.42 -5.99 -4.84
N LEU A 173 0.73 -5.98 -5.98
CA LEU A 173 0.47 -7.16 -6.79
C LEU A 173 1.55 -7.23 -7.86
N LEU A 174 2.15 -8.39 -8.05
CA LEU A 174 3.11 -8.63 -9.12
C LEU A 174 2.52 -9.68 -10.05
N GLY A 175 2.80 -9.53 -11.35
CA GLY A 175 2.15 -10.35 -12.34
C GLY A 175 2.52 -9.99 -13.76
N TYR A 176 1.61 -10.31 -14.66
CA TYR A 176 1.70 -9.99 -16.08
C TYR A 176 0.34 -9.51 -16.60
N LEU A 177 0.35 -8.76 -17.70
CA LEU A 177 -0.87 -8.32 -18.35
C LEU A 177 -1.34 -9.36 -19.36
N GLU A 178 -2.61 -9.70 -19.30
CA GLU A 178 -3.31 -10.52 -20.28
C GLU A 178 -4.45 -9.71 -20.87
N LYS A 179 -4.63 -9.77 -22.19
CA LYS A 179 -5.77 -9.11 -22.84
C LYS A 179 -7.08 -9.78 -22.39
N ILE A 180 -8.08 -8.96 -22.07
CA ILE A 180 -9.40 -9.50 -21.73
C ILE A 180 -10.22 -9.64 -23.02
N ASP A 181 -10.28 -10.86 -23.53
CA ASP A 181 -11.26 -11.25 -24.56
C ASP A 181 -12.60 -11.58 -23.89
N SER A 182 -13.30 -10.53 -23.47
CA SER A 182 -14.59 -10.68 -22.79
C SER A 182 -15.68 -11.16 -23.76
N ALA A 183 -16.44 -12.17 -23.36
CA ALA A 183 -17.68 -12.55 -24.03
C ALA A 183 -18.77 -11.46 -23.92
N THR A 184 -18.61 -10.52 -22.98
CA THR A 184 -19.53 -9.41 -22.69
C THR A 184 -18.77 -8.08 -22.54
N PRO A 185 -18.19 -7.55 -23.64
CA PRO A 185 -17.36 -6.34 -23.60
C PRO A 185 -18.12 -5.10 -23.09
N GLU A 186 -19.44 -5.01 -23.32
CA GLU A 186 -20.27 -3.92 -22.82
C GLU A 186 -20.41 -3.93 -21.30
N ALA A 187 -20.50 -5.12 -20.69
CA ALA A 187 -20.61 -5.26 -19.24
C ALA A 187 -19.29 -4.88 -18.55
N LEU A 188 -18.16 -5.29 -19.13
CA LEU A 188 -16.83 -4.90 -18.66
C LEU A 188 -16.63 -3.39 -18.76
N ALA A 189 -16.99 -2.79 -19.89
CA ALA A 189 -16.94 -1.36 -20.09
C ALA A 189 -17.83 -0.59 -19.10
N ALA A 190 -19.06 -1.08 -18.86
CA ALA A 190 -19.99 -0.48 -17.90
C ALA A 190 -19.43 -0.53 -16.46
N CYS A 191 -18.88 -1.67 -16.04
CA CYS A 191 -18.22 -1.78 -14.74
C CYS A 191 -17.04 -0.82 -14.61
N PHE A 192 -16.19 -0.75 -15.64
CA PHE A 192 -15.01 0.11 -15.60
C PHE A 192 -15.39 1.60 -15.54
N VAL A 193 -16.38 2.02 -16.33
CA VAL A 193 -16.86 3.42 -16.37
C VAL A 193 -17.63 3.81 -15.11
N ASP A 194 -18.25 2.87 -14.40
CA ASP A 194 -18.82 3.13 -13.07
C ASP A 194 -17.74 3.60 -12.08
N LYS A 195 -16.54 3.00 -12.15
CA LYS A 195 -15.38 3.41 -11.35
C LYS A 195 -14.67 4.63 -11.90
N HIS A 196 -14.64 4.78 -13.23
CA HIS A 196 -13.93 5.83 -13.97
C HIS A 196 -14.85 6.53 -14.97
N PRO A 197 -15.71 7.49 -14.53
CA PRO A 197 -16.72 8.09 -15.40
C PRO A 197 -16.17 8.85 -16.61
N ASP A 198 -14.93 9.31 -16.51
CA ASP A 198 -14.18 9.97 -17.56
C ASP A 198 -13.62 8.97 -18.59
N ALA A 199 -13.39 7.71 -18.21
CA ALA A 199 -12.87 6.67 -19.09
C ALA A 199 -13.71 6.37 -20.33
N LYS A 200 -15.01 6.73 -20.31
CA LYS A 200 -15.91 6.66 -21.47
C LYS A 200 -15.34 7.34 -22.73
N TYR A 201 -14.44 8.32 -22.58
CA TYR A 201 -13.85 9.04 -23.70
C TYR A 201 -12.64 8.33 -24.33
N TRP A 202 -12.07 7.29 -23.73
CA TRP A 202 -10.90 6.55 -24.25
C TRP A 202 -11.06 5.04 -24.06
N LEU A 203 -12.29 4.55 -24.15
CA LEU A 203 -12.57 3.12 -24.25
C LEU A 203 -12.08 2.55 -25.60
N PRO A 204 -11.87 1.22 -25.67
CA PRO A 204 -11.51 0.54 -26.91
C PRO A 204 -12.45 0.91 -28.06
N GLY A 205 -11.87 1.14 -29.25
CA GLY A 205 -12.61 1.64 -30.42
C GLY A 205 -12.58 3.16 -30.60
N ASN A 206 -11.93 3.92 -29.70
CA ASN A 206 -11.60 5.32 -29.95
C ASN A 206 -10.63 5.46 -31.15
N LYS A 207 -10.82 6.52 -31.95
CA LYS A 207 -10.02 6.85 -33.14
C LYS A 207 -8.74 7.67 -32.86
N ILE A 208 -8.57 8.21 -31.66
CA ILE A 208 -7.42 9.08 -31.30
C ILE A 208 -6.27 8.26 -30.72
N HIS A 209 -6.54 7.45 -29.70
CA HIS A 209 -5.58 6.55 -29.08
C HIS A 209 -6.18 5.16 -29.01
N GLU A 210 -5.39 4.16 -29.40
CA GLU A 210 -5.76 2.77 -29.24
C GLU A 210 -5.64 2.37 -27.77
N SER A 211 -6.71 1.76 -27.25
CA SER A 211 -6.77 1.23 -25.89
C SER A 211 -7.40 -0.15 -25.89
N GLU A 212 -7.04 -0.96 -24.91
CA GLU A 212 -7.63 -2.28 -24.69
C GLU A 212 -7.82 -2.56 -23.20
N PHE A 213 -8.82 -3.38 -22.88
CA PHE A 213 -8.97 -3.90 -21.52
C PHE A 213 -7.97 -5.04 -21.32
N VAL A 214 -7.22 -4.94 -20.23
CA VAL A 214 -6.27 -5.96 -19.82
C VAL A 214 -6.50 -6.32 -18.36
N ARG A 215 -6.17 -7.56 -18.03
CA ARG A 215 -6.17 -8.11 -16.68
C ARG A 215 -4.73 -8.16 -16.20
N LEU A 216 -4.47 -7.68 -15.00
CA LEU A 216 -3.24 -8.01 -14.30
C LEU A 216 -3.41 -9.38 -13.63
N VAL A 217 -2.88 -10.43 -14.26
CA VAL A 217 -2.88 -11.76 -13.66
C VAL A 217 -1.89 -11.78 -12.49
N VAL A 218 -2.44 -11.83 -11.28
CA VAL A 218 -1.68 -11.76 -10.04
C VAL A 218 -0.96 -13.09 -9.80
N THR A 219 0.37 -13.03 -9.67
CA THR A 219 1.21 -14.19 -9.36
C THR A 219 1.88 -14.08 -8.00
N GLN A 220 2.02 -12.87 -7.45
CA GLN A 220 2.52 -12.63 -6.10
C GLN A 220 1.83 -11.44 -5.45
N VAL A 221 1.68 -11.50 -4.13
CA VAL A 221 1.05 -10.45 -3.33
C VAL A 221 1.94 -10.10 -2.15
N TYR A 222 2.34 -8.84 -2.04
CA TYR A 222 3.07 -8.32 -0.90
C TYR A 222 2.21 -7.29 -0.14
N TRP A 223 2.10 -7.45 1.17
CA TRP A 223 1.21 -6.66 2.02
C TRP A 223 1.97 -5.97 3.16
N ILE A 224 1.56 -4.72 3.43
CA ILE A 224 1.93 -3.96 4.63
C ILE A 224 0.63 -3.40 5.21
N GLY A 225 0.15 -3.94 6.33
CA GLY A 225 -1.11 -3.47 6.92
C GLY A 225 -1.00 -2.21 7.78
N GLY A 226 0.21 -1.77 8.12
CA GLY A 226 0.51 -0.69 9.05
C GLY A 226 1.84 -0.94 9.74
N PHE A 227 1.97 -0.60 11.03
CA PHE A 227 3.14 -0.96 11.82
C PHE A 227 3.14 -2.47 12.18
N GLY A 228 4.29 -3.13 12.07
CA GLY A 228 4.41 -4.60 12.15
C GLY A 228 4.21 -5.21 13.54
N ASP A 229 4.13 -4.39 14.61
CA ASP A 229 3.69 -4.81 15.94
C ASP A 229 2.17 -5.02 16.03
N ARG A 230 1.47 -4.61 14.97
CA ARG A 230 0.02 -4.42 14.94
C ARG A 230 -0.65 -5.02 13.71
N ALA A 231 0.01 -4.92 12.59
CA ALA A 231 -0.50 -5.39 11.34
C ALA A 231 0.39 -6.49 10.78
N TYR A 232 -0.22 -7.39 10.03
CA TYR A 232 0.52 -8.32 9.19
C TYR A 232 1.39 -7.53 8.21
N ILE A 233 2.65 -7.93 8.07
CA ILE A 233 3.55 -7.48 7.01
C ILE A 233 4.18 -8.74 6.41
N GLY A 234 3.99 -8.96 5.12
CA GLY A 234 4.52 -10.15 4.49
C GLY A 234 3.91 -10.49 3.15
N TRP A 235 4.34 -11.63 2.62
CA TRP A 235 3.82 -12.22 1.40
C TRP A 235 2.52 -12.97 1.70
N ILE A 236 1.49 -12.71 0.89
CA ILE A 236 0.22 -13.42 0.92
C ILE A 236 0.25 -14.49 -0.18
N ASP A 237 -0.24 -15.69 0.13
CA ASP A 237 -0.37 -16.75 -0.86
C ASP A 237 -1.31 -16.29 -2.00
N PRO A 238 -0.92 -16.37 -3.28
CA PRO A 238 -1.80 -15.99 -4.40
C PRO A 238 -3.16 -16.73 -4.39
N ALA A 239 -3.21 -17.95 -3.84
CA ALA A 239 -4.46 -18.68 -3.66
C ALA A 239 -5.37 -18.01 -2.62
N ASP A 240 -4.81 -17.54 -1.50
CA ASP A 240 -5.56 -16.79 -0.49
C ASP A 240 -6.16 -15.52 -1.11
N TRP A 241 -5.36 -14.77 -1.87
CA TRP A 241 -5.82 -13.55 -2.57
C TRP A 241 -6.98 -13.82 -3.54
N LYS A 242 -6.85 -14.87 -4.35
CA LYS A 242 -7.83 -15.26 -5.36
C LYS A 242 -9.12 -15.79 -4.75
N ASN A 243 -9.04 -16.45 -3.60
CA ASN A 243 -10.19 -17.09 -2.94
C ASN A 243 -11.07 -16.11 -2.17
N VAL A 244 -10.59 -14.91 -1.86
CA VAL A 244 -11.41 -13.88 -1.20
C VAL A 244 -12.63 -13.56 -2.06
N THR A 245 -13.81 -13.63 -1.45
CA THR A 245 -15.08 -13.33 -2.10
C THR A 245 -15.50 -11.87 -1.94
N ARG A 246 -16.47 -11.45 -2.75
CA ARG A 246 -17.09 -10.13 -2.64
C ARG A 246 -17.69 -9.90 -1.26
N GLU A 247 -18.42 -10.89 -0.77
CA GLU A 247 -19.10 -10.84 0.52
C GLU A 247 -18.11 -10.62 1.67
N GLU A 248 -16.94 -11.27 1.61
CA GLU A 248 -15.91 -11.12 2.64
C GLU A 248 -15.33 -9.71 2.66
N TRP A 249 -14.91 -9.18 1.51
CA TRP A 249 -14.33 -7.85 1.49
C TRP A 249 -15.38 -6.76 1.70
N GLU A 250 -16.65 -6.98 1.33
CA GLU A 250 -17.78 -6.09 1.63
C GLU A 250 -18.16 -6.09 3.11
N ALA A 251 -17.88 -7.17 3.83
CA ALA A 251 -18.17 -7.29 5.26
C ALA A 251 -17.22 -6.45 6.13
N VAL A 252 -15.94 -6.33 5.75
CA VAL A 252 -14.94 -5.60 6.55
C VAL A 252 -14.91 -4.10 6.25
N ARG A 253 -14.23 -3.29 7.08
CA ARG A 253 -14.03 -1.84 6.87
C ARG A 253 -12.57 -1.44 7.02
N LEU A 254 -12.12 -0.50 6.20
CA LEU A 254 -10.81 0.15 6.30
C LEU A 254 -10.89 1.42 7.19
N PRO A 255 -9.78 1.81 7.83
CA PRO A 255 -9.74 3.02 8.65
C PRO A 255 -10.18 4.28 7.89
N GLY A 256 -11.14 5.02 8.43
CA GLY A 256 -11.60 6.27 7.83
C GLY A 256 -12.45 6.17 6.57
N GLU A 257 -13.04 5.00 6.33
CA GLU A 257 -14.21 4.91 5.47
C GLU A 257 -15.44 5.65 6.02
N LYS A 258 -15.54 5.73 7.35
CA LYS A 258 -16.53 6.54 8.07
C LYS A 258 -15.82 7.58 8.93
N LYS A 259 -16.53 8.68 9.21
CA LYS A 259 -16.10 9.67 10.21
C LYS A 259 -16.02 9.04 11.60
N GLY A 260 -15.27 9.66 12.51
CA GLY A 260 -15.21 9.21 13.91
C GLY A 260 -14.15 8.14 14.20
N TRP A 261 -13.26 7.85 13.25
CA TRP A 261 -12.24 6.83 13.43
C TRP A 261 -11.02 7.39 14.18
N LYS A 262 -10.37 6.52 14.95
CA LYS A 262 -9.18 6.87 15.74
C LYS A 262 -7.96 6.22 15.09
N GLU A 263 -6.88 7.00 14.96
CA GLU A 263 -5.67 6.50 14.33
C GLU A 263 -4.91 5.46 15.18
N TRP A 264 -5.08 5.51 16.50
CA TRP A 264 -4.49 4.58 17.46
C TRP A 264 -5.38 3.38 17.83
N SER A 265 -6.55 3.18 17.22
CA SER A 265 -7.33 1.98 17.52
C SER A 265 -6.63 0.76 16.92
N SER A 266 -6.11 -0.10 17.79
CA SER A 266 -5.81 -1.49 17.48
C SER A 266 -7.15 -2.18 17.21
N SER A 267 -7.71 -1.98 16.02
CA SER A 267 -9.03 -2.50 15.68
C SER A 267 -8.99 -4.02 15.80
N SER A 268 -9.78 -4.59 16.72
CA SER A 268 -10.06 -6.02 16.69
C SER A 268 -10.87 -6.32 15.43
N LEU A 269 -10.79 -7.55 14.92
CA LEU A 269 -11.59 -8.00 13.79
C LEU A 269 -13.11 -7.88 14.03
N SER A 270 -13.55 -7.69 15.29
CA SER A 270 -14.94 -7.41 15.64
C SER A 270 -15.38 -5.95 15.46
N ASP A 271 -14.41 -5.04 15.30
CA ASP A 271 -14.61 -3.61 15.03
C ASP A 271 -14.36 -3.26 13.54
N LEU A 272 -14.02 -4.26 12.72
CA LEU A 272 -13.79 -4.20 11.27
C LEU A 272 -14.97 -4.86 10.53
#